data_AF-A0A411YJ12-F1
#
_entry.id   AF-A0A411YJ12-F1
#
_cell.length_a   1.000
_cell.length_b   1.000
_cell.length_c   1.000
_cell.angle_alpha   90.00
_cell.angle_beta   90.00
_cell.angle_gamma   90.00
#
_symmetry.space_group_name_H-M   'P 1'
#
loop_
_entity.id
_entity.type
_entity.pdbx_description
1 polymer ?
#
loop_
_entity_poly.entity_id
_entity_poly.type
_entity_poly.pdbx_seq_one_letter_code
_entity_poly.pdbx_strand_id
1 'polypeptide(L)'
;MLFSEFYQITKGQEDDWFDTILDADTKLFIDPFLLYREDELPDSHWYGAHSGIIEHFQQVFELLALAGCDSKHLPYRVALGALSFREPREFCLGYTAEGTRGAGSAKGFAKLIAAAMCDAIRRGRKELRHFEELGVLHEGIGPDRISDMACTVLKSKFLSYTQTVARRHGLQLDTHKLPNASFDNEAYSWRSDSVWLPTNPYSSGPLLLTPARFLNDLPTLNADDWWAAQEAHELRDRFNLDVVRRVDKKTIVDLANRDPAAVEAWAKRRESERARPYDLRRDANGVYRWDIESRKYAEENPISLADPETHEQFLDVVEALIERFRHFVENDGGWRLLWDDRGPKPESAAQLLFRGLARTYCELHGINVDREVLLGDGAVDFKFSSGYEHRALLEVKKVENGKFWNGLNAQLPKYLEDDRCVDGWLLAVRFQGRGVSVQRVKNIPEAVDSVSQRLGMNIRYSLVDARRSPSASNMSTPK
;
A
#
# COMPACT_ATOMS: atom_id res chain seq x y z
N MET A 1 4.43 13.82 5.17
CA MET A 1 5.68 14.50 5.57
C MET A 1 6.74 13.44 5.65
N LEU A 2 7.87 13.70 5.00
CA LEU A 2 8.96 12.73 4.93
C LEU A 2 9.79 12.70 6.22
N PHE A 3 10.45 11.58 6.45
CA PHE A 3 11.39 11.38 7.54
C PHE A 3 12.54 12.40 7.48
N SER A 4 13.13 12.58 6.29
CA SER A 4 14.24 13.51 6.08
C SER A 4 13.85 14.96 6.37
N GLU A 5 12.66 15.37 5.97
CA GLU A 5 12.10 16.71 6.20
C GLU A 5 11.89 16.96 7.69
N PHE A 6 11.23 16.03 8.38
CA PHE A 6 10.91 16.19 9.80
C PHE A 6 12.17 16.26 10.68
N TYR A 7 13.13 15.38 10.44
CA TYR A 7 14.40 15.37 11.18
C TYR A 7 15.45 16.33 10.64
N GLN A 8 15.15 17.06 9.56
CA GLN A 8 16.05 18.02 8.91
C GLN A 8 17.40 17.40 8.51
N ILE A 9 17.36 16.20 7.94
CA ILE A 9 18.55 15.46 7.48
C ILE A 9 18.54 15.30 5.96
N THR A 10 19.71 15.05 5.38
CA THR A 10 19.86 14.81 3.95
C THR A 10 20.65 13.54 3.73
N LYS A 11 20.28 12.74 2.72
CA LYS A 11 21.00 11.51 2.37
C LYS A 11 22.45 11.82 1.95
N GLY A 12 23.39 11.21 2.64
CA GLY A 12 24.79 11.11 2.25
C GLY A 12 25.04 9.93 1.30
N GLN A 13 26.31 9.73 0.93
CA GLN A 13 26.70 8.66 -0.01
C GLN A 13 26.49 7.24 0.54
N GLU A 14 26.56 7.08 1.87
CA GLU A 14 26.37 5.79 2.55
C GLU A 14 24.91 5.52 2.93
N ASP A 15 23.99 6.42 2.58
CA ASP A 15 22.58 6.32 2.93
C ASP A 15 21.78 5.65 1.82
N ASP A 16 21.17 4.53 2.19
CA ASP A 16 20.32 3.70 1.35
C ASP A 16 18.88 3.61 1.88
N TRP A 17 18.56 4.27 3.00
CA TRP A 17 17.25 4.21 3.64
C TRP A 17 16.16 4.76 2.72
N PHE A 18 14.99 4.13 2.78
CA PHE A 18 13.75 4.67 2.26
C PHE A 18 13.36 5.88 3.10
N ASP A 19 13.08 6.99 2.43
CA ASP A 19 12.67 8.22 3.12
C ASP A 19 11.17 8.13 3.38
N THR A 20 10.85 7.63 4.57
CA THR A 20 9.50 7.19 4.95
C THR A 20 8.51 8.35 5.03
N ILE A 21 7.31 8.17 4.48
CA ILE A 21 6.17 9.06 4.73
C ILE A 21 5.67 8.76 6.16
N LEU A 22 5.88 9.66 7.10
CA LEU A 22 5.58 9.46 8.53
C LEU A 22 4.06 9.45 8.84
N ASP A 23 3.33 10.03 7.91
CA ASP A 23 1.89 10.20 7.73
C ASP A 23 0.91 9.04 7.62
N ALA A 24 1.45 7.98 7.05
CA ALA A 24 0.69 7.06 6.25
C ALA A 24 1.56 5.85 5.95
N ASP A 25 0.91 4.70 5.84
CA ASP A 25 1.59 3.54 5.28
C ASP A 25 1.81 3.74 3.79
N THR A 26 3.06 3.57 3.36
CA THR A 26 3.39 3.53 1.94
C THR A 26 3.14 2.11 1.46
N LYS A 27 2.35 1.96 0.38
CA LYS A 27 1.99 0.65 -0.21
C LYS A 27 3.17 0.03 -0.99
N LEU A 28 4.25 -0.21 -0.25
CA LEU A 28 5.45 -0.93 -0.59
C LEU A 28 5.70 -1.95 0.51
N PHE A 29 6.44 -2.99 0.15
CA PHE A 29 6.61 -4.19 0.94
C PHE A 29 8.08 -4.57 0.97
N ILE A 30 8.56 -5.09 2.09
CA ILE A 30 9.87 -5.73 2.14
C ILE A 30 9.78 -7.04 1.38
N ASP A 31 10.62 -7.18 0.36
CA ASP A 31 10.71 -8.37 -0.49
C ASP A 31 11.86 -9.26 -0.02
N PRO A 32 11.61 -10.43 0.62
CA PRO A 32 12.68 -11.28 1.13
C PRO A 32 13.63 -11.75 0.02
N PHE A 33 13.15 -11.82 -1.22
CA PHE A 33 13.96 -12.17 -2.38
C PHE A 33 15.02 -11.12 -2.69
N LEU A 34 14.80 -9.85 -2.34
CA LEU A 34 15.83 -8.80 -2.45
C LEU A 34 16.90 -8.95 -1.36
N LEU A 35 16.57 -9.58 -0.22
CA LEU A 35 17.51 -9.90 0.84
C LEU A 35 18.35 -11.15 0.53
N TYR A 36 17.86 -12.06 -0.32
CA TYR A 36 18.55 -13.31 -0.68
C TYR A 36 20.03 -13.10 -1.06
N ARG A 37 20.34 -12.04 -1.82
CA ARG A 37 21.71 -11.75 -2.27
C ARG A 37 22.63 -11.20 -1.16
N GLU A 38 22.06 -10.68 -0.08
CA GLU A 38 22.86 -10.19 1.04
C GLU A 38 23.54 -11.36 1.78
N ASP A 39 22.99 -12.57 1.68
CA ASP A 39 23.61 -13.78 2.23
C ASP A 39 24.88 -14.20 1.46
N GLU A 40 25.15 -13.63 0.29
CA GLU A 40 26.41 -13.81 -0.46
C GLU A 40 27.50 -12.80 -0.04
N LEU A 41 27.18 -11.85 0.86
CA LEU A 41 28.05 -10.73 1.25
C LEU A 41 28.37 -10.77 2.75
N PRO A 42 29.42 -11.49 3.20
CA PRO A 42 29.74 -11.65 4.64
C PRO A 42 29.95 -10.35 5.41
N ASP A 43 30.45 -9.30 4.73
CA ASP A 43 30.71 -7.98 5.34
C ASP A 43 29.46 -7.08 5.39
N SER A 44 28.33 -7.53 4.82
CA SER A 44 27.08 -6.78 4.86
C SER A 44 26.42 -6.86 6.24
N HIS A 45 25.87 -5.73 6.71
CA HIS A 45 24.96 -5.71 7.87
C HIS A 45 23.80 -6.70 7.73
N TRP A 46 23.38 -6.94 6.49
CA TRP A 46 22.27 -7.80 6.13
C TRP A 46 22.67 -9.25 5.88
N TYR A 47 23.94 -9.61 6.07
CA TYR A 47 24.39 -10.99 5.95
C TYR A 47 23.57 -11.93 6.84
N GLY A 48 23.08 -13.02 6.26
CA GLY A 48 22.23 -14.01 6.91
C GLY A 48 20.81 -13.55 7.18
N ALA A 49 20.36 -12.41 6.62
CA ALA A 49 18.99 -11.94 6.81
C ALA A 49 17.98 -12.87 6.13
N HIS A 50 18.24 -13.28 4.89
CA HIS A 50 17.33 -14.19 4.21
C HIS A 50 17.35 -15.57 4.89
N SER A 51 18.54 -16.11 5.17
CA SER A 51 18.71 -17.37 5.90
C SER A 51 18.01 -17.37 7.25
N GLY A 52 18.05 -16.25 8.00
CA GLY A 52 17.34 -16.12 9.28
C GLY A 52 15.82 -16.16 9.14
N ILE A 53 15.26 -15.62 8.05
CA ILE A 53 13.82 -15.79 7.73
C ILE A 53 13.52 -17.27 7.50
N ILE A 54 14.30 -17.93 6.62
CA ILE A 54 14.10 -19.34 6.29
C ILE A 54 14.22 -20.22 7.54
N GLU A 55 15.23 -20.00 8.37
CA GLU A 55 15.47 -20.76 9.60
C GLU A 55 14.31 -20.64 10.59
N HIS A 56 13.75 -19.44 10.78
CA HIS A 56 12.56 -19.24 11.61
C HIS A 56 11.39 -20.10 11.14
N PHE A 57 11.10 -20.09 9.84
CA PHE A 57 9.99 -20.88 9.29
C PHE A 57 10.29 -22.37 9.22
N GLN A 58 11.55 -22.77 9.05
CA GLN A 58 11.96 -24.17 9.11
C GLN A 58 11.73 -24.75 10.51
N GLN A 59 12.08 -24.02 11.57
CA GLN A 59 11.78 -24.44 12.95
C GLN A 59 10.27 -24.63 13.18
N VAL A 60 9.45 -23.71 12.66
CA VAL A 60 7.99 -23.83 12.73
C VAL A 60 7.50 -25.05 11.94
N PHE A 61 8.06 -25.29 10.76
CA PHE A 61 7.74 -26.45 9.92
C PHE A 61 8.01 -27.76 10.66
N GLU A 62 9.16 -27.87 11.33
CA GLU A 62 9.55 -29.04 12.13
C GLU A 62 8.62 -29.25 13.33
N LEU A 63 8.22 -28.18 14.02
CA LEU A 63 7.22 -28.27 15.10
C LEU A 63 5.86 -28.77 14.62
N LEU A 64 5.39 -28.31 13.45
CA LEU A 64 4.15 -28.75 12.85
C LEU A 64 4.23 -30.22 12.40
N ALA A 65 5.36 -30.62 11.81
CA ALA A 65 5.62 -31.99 11.40
C ALA A 65 5.66 -32.94 12.61
N LEU A 66 6.35 -32.54 13.70
CA LEU A 66 6.39 -33.28 14.96
C LEU A 66 5.00 -33.46 15.58
N ALA A 67 4.14 -32.45 15.46
CA ALA A 67 2.75 -32.52 15.90
C ALA A 67 1.85 -33.38 14.99
N GLY A 68 2.34 -33.89 13.86
CA GLY A 68 1.52 -34.51 12.83
C GLY A 68 0.43 -33.56 12.30
N CYS A 69 0.65 -32.25 12.41
CA CYS A 69 -0.34 -31.21 12.12
C CYS A 69 -1.63 -31.30 12.95
N ASP A 70 -1.61 -31.94 14.12
CA ASP A 70 -2.75 -31.97 15.05
C ASP A 70 -2.70 -30.78 16.03
N SER A 71 -3.71 -29.92 15.94
CA SER A 71 -3.90 -28.76 16.82
C SER A 71 -3.99 -29.05 18.32
N LYS A 72 -4.24 -30.30 18.72
CA LYS A 72 -4.28 -30.72 20.12
C LYS A 72 -2.88 -30.90 20.73
N HIS A 73 -1.86 -31.10 19.89
CA HIS A 73 -0.51 -31.37 20.34
C HIS A 73 0.22 -30.08 20.77
N LEU A 74 1.10 -30.20 21.77
CA LEU A 74 1.87 -29.05 22.29
C LEU A 74 2.74 -28.40 21.20
N PRO A 75 3.53 -29.13 20.37
CA PRO A 75 4.35 -28.51 19.33
C PRO A 75 3.54 -27.68 18.32
N TYR A 76 2.30 -28.08 17.99
CA TYR A 76 1.42 -27.28 17.13
C TYR A 76 1.04 -25.95 17.78
N ARG A 77 0.71 -25.95 19.08
CA ARG A 77 0.38 -24.70 19.81
C ARG A 77 1.59 -23.78 19.95
N VAL A 78 2.79 -24.36 20.11
CA VAL A 78 4.06 -23.62 20.10
C VAL A 78 4.31 -23.00 18.71
N ALA A 79 4.15 -23.78 17.64
CA ALA A 79 4.26 -23.29 16.26
C ALA A 79 3.28 -22.13 15.98
N LEU A 80 2.04 -22.22 16.45
CA LEU A 80 1.09 -21.10 16.35
C LEU A 80 1.54 -19.84 17.09
N GLY A 81 2.23 -19.99 18.23
CA GLY A 81 2.82 -18.86 18.96
C GLY A 81 3.95 -18.20 18.16
N ALA A 82 4.84 -19.00 17.57
CA ALA A 82 5.92 -18.54 16.71
C ALA A 82 5.41 -17.85 15.42
N LEU A 83 4.26 -18.29 14.91
CA LEU A 83 3.56 -17.67 13.77
C LEU A 83 2.66 -16.48 14.15
N SER A 84 2.59 -16.10 15.43
CA SER A 84 1.75 -14.98 15.88
C SER A 84 2.48 -13.65 15.73
N PHE A 85 2.52 -13.13 14.51
CA PHE A 85 3.10 -11.82 14.20
C PHE A 85 2.16 -10.68 14.59
N ARG A 86 2.73 -9.60 15.13
CA ARG A 86 2.04 -8.32 15.29
C ARG A 86 2.37 -7.45 14.08
N GLU A 87 1.36 -6.79 13.52
CA GLU A 87 1.51 -5.80 12.45
C GLU A 87 2.64 -4.80 12.81
N PRO A 88 3.71 -4.70 11.99
CA PRO A 88 4.91 -3.93 12.29
C PRO A 88 4.76 -2.47 11.84
N ARG A 89 3.88 -1.73 12.54
CA ARG A 89 3.52 -0.34 12.24
C ARG A 89 4.68 0.65 12.28
N GLU A 90 5.75 0.30 12.98
CA GLU A 90 6.96 1.12 13.11
C GLU A 90 7.70 1.33 11.78
N PHE A 91 7.35 0.62 10.71
CA PHE A 91 7.95 0.80 9.38
C PHE A 91 7.19 1.79 8.48
N CYS A 92 5.92 2.10 8.77
CA CYS A 92 5.01 2.88 7.90
C CYS A 92 4.94 2.31 6.46
N LEU A 93 4.85 1.00 6.36
CA LEU A 93 4.75 0.24 5.10
C LEU A 93 3.50 -0.63 5.15
N GLY A 94 2.98 -0.99 3.97
CA GLY A 94 1.88 -1.93 3.84
C GLY A 94 0.57 -1.28 3.37
N TYR A 95 -0.54 -1.97 3.60
CA TYR A 95 -1.87 -1.42 3.35
C TYR A 95 -2.32 -0.56 4.54
N THR A 96 -2.91 0.61 4.28
CA THR A 96 -3.66 1.32 5.32
C THR A 96 -4.84 0.45 5.76
N ALA A 97 -5.06 0.36 7.08
CA ALA A 97 -5.92 -0.63 7.71
C ALA A 97 -7.38 -0.60 7.24
N GLU A 98 -7.69 -1.28 6.13
CA GLU A 98 -9.04 -1.74 5.82
C GLU A 98 -9.35 -2.96 6.70
N GLY A 99 -10.04 -2.73 7.82
CA GLY A 99 -10.93 -3.72 8.40
C GLY A 99 -10.36 -4.85 9.27
N THR A 100 -9.07 -4.88 9.64
CA THR A 100 -8.54 -5.93 10.55
C THR A 100 -7.97 -5.39 11.87
N ARG A 101 -8.72 -4.54 12.58
CA ARG A 101 -8.42 -4.28 14.00
C ARG A 101 -8.80 -5.50 14.85
N GLY A 102 -7.82 -6.27 15.28
CA GLY A 102 -7.99 -7.18 16.42
C GLY A 102 -6.92 -8.25 16.55
N ALA A 103 -6.60 -8.64 17.80
CA ALA A 103 -5.81 -9.83 18.12
C ALA A 103 -6.39 -11.15 17.53
N GLY A 104 -7.66 -11.12 17.10
CA GLY A 104 -8.30 -12.18 16.32
C GLY A 104 -7.73 -12.36 14.91
N SER A 105 -7.23 -11.27 14.29
CA SER A 105 -6.58 -11.32 12.97
C SER A 105 -5.24 -12.05 13.04
N ALA A 106 -4.38 -11.73 14.03
CA ALA A 106 -3.09 -12.39 14.24
C ALA A 106 -3.24 -13.90 14.50
N LYS A 107 -4.20 -14.30 15.35
CA LYS A 107 -4.47 -15.72 15.61
C LYS A 107 -5.09 -16.43 14.40
N GLY A 108 -6.00 -15.78 13.69
CA GLY A 108 -6.56 -16.31 12.45
C GLY A 108 -5.48 -16.48 11.39
N PHE A 109 -4.57 -15.52 11.31
CA PHE A 109 -3.47 -15.50 10.36
C PHE A 109 -2.41 -16.57 10.65
N ALA A 110 -2.00 -16.73 11.92
CA ALA A 110 -1.11 -17.81 12.33
C ALA A 110 -1.69 -19.19 11.96
N LYS A 111 -3.01 -19.38 12.10
CA LYS A 111 -3.69 -20.61 11.67
C LYS A 111 -3.68 -20.80 10.15
N LEU A 112 -3.83 -19.72 9.37
CA LEU A 112 -3.75 -19.80 7.91
C LEU A 112 -2.35 -20.22 7.45
N ILE A 113 -1.29 -19.63 8.02
CA ILE A 113 0.09 -20.03 7.69
C ILE A 113 0.33 -21.48 8.13
N ALA A 114 -0.05 -21.84 9.35
CA ALA A 114 0.10 -23.20 9.85
C ALA A 114 -0.64 -24.22 8.97
N ALA A 115 -1.83 -23.88 8.47
CA ALA A 115 -2.57 -24.70 7.52
C ALA A 115 -1.80 -24.86 6.19
N ALA A 116 -1.29 -23.77 5.62
CA ALA A 116 -0.48 -23.80 4.40
C ALA A 116 0.78 -24.66 4.55
N MET A 117 1.50 -24.51 5.67
CA MET A 117 2.68 -25.33 5.98
C MET A 117 2.30 -26.80 6.19
N CYS A 118 1.19 -27.08 6.87
CA CYS A 118 0.68 -28.44 7.04
C CYS A 118 0.29 -29.11 5.72
N ASP A 119 -0.29 -28.37 4.78
CA ASP A 119 -0.58 -28.88 3.46
C ASP A 119 0.71 -29.18 2.68
N ALA A 120 1.75 -28.34 2.82
CA ALA A 120 3.07 -28.63 2.25
C ALA A 120 3.70 -29.89 2.88
N ILE A 121 3.63 -30.06 4.20
CA ILE A 121 4.10 -31.26 4.92
C ILE A 121 3.41 -32.52 4.40
N ARG A 122 2.07 -32.51 4.30
CA ARG A 122 1.29 -33.66 3.82
C ARG A 122 1.62 -34.05 2.38
N ARG A 123 2.09 -33.11 1.57
CA ARG A 123 2.56 -33.33 0.19
C ARG A 123 4.02 -33.77 0.10
N GLY A 124 4.68 -33.99 1.25
CA GLY A 124 6.03 -34.53 1.31
C GLY A 124 7.14 -33.48 1.13
N ARG A 125 6.83 -32.18 1.21
CA ARG A 125 7.88 -31.16 1.33
C ARG A 125 8.60 -31.33 2.67
N LYS A 126 9.91 -31.09 2.67
CA LYS A 126 10.78 -31.23 3.85
C LYS A 126 11.44 -29.92 4.28
N GLU A 127 11.52 -28.97 3.36
CA GLU A 127 12.18 -27.67 3.54
C GLU A 127 11.45 -26.60 2.71
N LEU A 128 11.61 -25.34 3.12
CA LEU A 128 11.20 -24.15 2.37
C LEU A 128 12.47 -23.45 1.86
N ARG A 129 12.60 -23.21 0.56
CA ARG A 129 13.76 -22.51 -0.03
C ARG A 129 13.56 -21.00 -0.05
N HIS A 130 12.38 -20.59 -0.53
CA HIS A 130 11.90 -19.22 -0.46
C HIS A 130 10.58 -19.21 0.30
N PHE A 131 10.49 -18.33 1.29
CA PHE A 131 9.29 -18.24 2.11
C PHE A 131 8.08 -17.69 1.32
N GLU A 132 8.36 -16.86 0.31
CA GLU A 132 7.42 -16.20 -0.57
C GLU A 132 6.63 -17.18 -1.45
N GLU A 133 7.14 -18.39 -1.68
CA GLU A 133 6.41 -19.47 -2.35
C GLU A 133 5.06 -19.75 -1.68
N LEU A 134 4.93 -19.52 -0.37
CA LEU A 134 3.64 -19.64 0.33
C LEU A 134 2.59 -18.65 -0.20
N GLY A 135 2.99 -17.47 -0.69
CA GLY A 135 2.09 -16.50 -1.33
C GLY A 135 1.62 -16.94 -2.73
N VAL A 136 2.39 -17.81 -3.39
CA VAL A 136 2.02 -18.44 -4.67
C VAL A 136 1.08 -19.64 -4.44
N LEU A 137 1.30 -20.36 -3.34
CA LEU A 137 0.58 -21.61 -3.02
C LEU A 137 -0.66 -21.41 -2.15
N HIS A 138 -0.89 -20.21 -1.61
CA HIS A 138 -2.01 -19.97 -0.71
C HIS A 138 -2.66 -18.60 -0.93
N GLU A 139 -3.95 -18.58 -1.26
CA GLU A 139 -4.72 -17.37 -1.59
C GLU A 139 -4.70 -16.34 -0.44
N GLY A 140 -4.80 -16.84 0.79
CA GLY A 140 -4.74 -16.06 2.02
C GLY A 140 -3.34 -15.57 2.42
N ILE A 141 -2.29 -15.76 1.62
CA ILE A 141 -0.98 -15.15 1.89
C ILE A 141 -0.73 -14.12 0.79
N GLY A 142 -0.58 -12.86 1.20
CA GLY A 142 -0.40 -11.72 0.31
C GLY A 142 0.94 -11.01 0.52
N PRO A 143 1.30 -10.08 -0.37
CA PRO A 143 2.49 -9.23 -0.28
C PRO A 143 2.77 -8.67 1.11
N ASP A 144 1.76 -8.02 1.68
CA ASP A 144 1.77 -7.39 3.00
C ASP A 144 2.11 -8.37 4.13
N ARG A 145 1.52 -9.56 4.09
CA ARG A 145 1.77 -10.60 5.07
C ARG A 145 3.21 -11.11 5.00
N ILE A 146 3.72 -11.35 3.80
CA ILE A 146 5.12 -11.77 3.58
C ILE A 146 6.07 -10.70 4.13
N SER A 147 5.81 -9.43 3.79
CA SER A 147 6.57 -8.29 4.30
C SER A 147 6.51 -8.16 5.81
N ASP A 148 5.32 -8.24 6.42
CA ASP A 148 5.14 -8.13 7.87
C ASP A 148 5.93 -9.18 8.64
N MET A 149 5.94 -10.41 8.12
CA MET A 149 6.70 -11.51 8.68
C MET A 149 8.21 -11.26 8.55
N ALA A 150 8.67 -10.82 7.37
CA ALA A 150 10.07 -10.47 7.15
C ALA A 150 10.51 -9.32 8.08
N CYS A 151 9.72 -8.25 8.17
CA CYS A 151 9.91 -7.14 9.10
C CYS A 151 10.04 -7.62 10.55
N THR A 152 9.16 -8.54 10.97
CA THR A 152 9.12 -9.00 12.36
C THR A 152 10.27 -9.95 12.69
N VAL A 153 10.59 -10.91 11.82
CA VAL A 153 11.73 -11.83 12.02
C VAL A 153 13.06 -11.06 12.02
N LEU A 154 13.19 -10.06 11.15
CA LEU A 154 14.42 -9.26 11.02
C LEU A 154 14.43 -7.98 11.85
N LYS A 155 13.49 -7.82 12.78
CA LYS A 155 13.30 -6.55 13.50
C LYS A 155 14.55 -6.08 14.25
N SER A 156 15.33 -7.00 14.79
CA SER A 156 16.62 -6.71 15.44
C SER A 156 17.69 -6.15 14.47
N LYS A 157 17.74 -6.63 13.22
CA LYS A 157 18.60 -6.10 12.16
C LYS A 157 18.15 -4.71 11.71
N PHE A 158 16.84 -4.48 11.58
CA PHE A 158 16.29 -3.15 11.29
C PHE A 158 16.53 -2.13 12.42
N LEU A 159 16.42 -2.57 13.67
CA LEU A 159 16.73 -1.76 14.85
C LEU A 159 18.19 -1.27 14.82
N SER A 160 19.13 -2.20 14.66
CA SER A 160 20.56 -1.87 14.62
C SER A 160 20.94 -1.03 13.39
N TYR A 161 20.31 -1.27 12.23
CA TYR A 161 20.44 -0.42 11.05
C TYR A 161 19.94 1.00 11.32
N THR A 162 18.75 1.15 11.89
CA THR A 162 18.15 2.45 12.20
C THR A 162 19.00 3.24 13.19
N GLN A 163 19.52 2.57 14.22
CA GLN A 163 20.45 3.20 15.18
C GLN A 163 21.76 3.65 14.53
N THR A 164 22.24 2.93 13.52
CA THR A 164 23.44 3.31 12.76
C THR A 164 23.19 4.56 11.92
N VAL A 165 22.06 4.61 11.20
CA VAL A 165 21.63 5.80 10.45
C VAL A 165 21.45 6.99 11.41
N ALA A 166 20.78 6.79 12.54
CA ALA A 166 20.57 7.82 13.54
C ALA A 166 21.88 8.40 14.09
N ARG A 167 22.85 7.55 14.43
CA ARG A 167 24.18 8.01 14.88
C ARG A 167 24.92 8.78 13.79
N ARG A 168 24.88 8.31 12.54
CA ARG A 168 25.51 8.97 11.39
C ARG A 168 24.99 10.40 11.21
N HIS A 169 23.69 10.60 11.39
CA HIS A 169 23.03 11.89 11.20
C HIS A 169 22.84 12.71 12.49
N GLY A 170 23.33 12.23 13.63
CA GLY A 170 23.17 12.92 14.92
C GLY A 170 21.72 13.03 15.39
N LEU A 171 20.85 12.08 15.03
CA LEU A 171 19.45 12.09 15.43
C LEU A 171 19.30 11.85 16.93
N GLN A 172 18.37 12.58 17.55
CA GLN A 172 17.92 12.27 18.89
C GLN A 172 17.09 10.99 18.88
N LEU A 173 17.42 10.06 19.78
CA LEU A 173 16.70 8.81 19.98
C LEU A 173 15.98 8.85 21.33
N ASP A 174 14.72 8.42 21.33
CA ASP A 174 13.92 8.29 22.55
C ASP A 174 13.78 6.80 22.93
N THR A 175 13.44 6.56 24.19
CA THR A 175 13.21 5.19 24.68
C THR A 175 11.80 4.74 24.31
N HIS A 176 11.70 3.66 23.56
CA HIS A 176 10.45 3.06 23.12
C HIS A 176 10.34 1.60 23.54
N LYS A 177 9.11 1.13 23.78
CA LYS A 177 8.84 -0.31 23.93
C LYS A 177 8.54 -0.90 22.57
N LEU A 178 9.42 -1.75 22.07
CA LEU A 178 9.28 -2.39 20.76
C LEU A 178 8.70 -3.81 20.93
N PRO A 179 7.46 -4.07 20.48
CA PRO A 179 6.89 -5.41 20.49
C PRO A 179 7.54 -6.31 19.44
N ASN A 180 7.69 -7.59 19.76
CA ASN A 180 8.34 -8.59 18.90
C ASN A 180 9.74 -8.12 18.42
N ALA A 181 10.52 -7.50 19.32
CA ALA A 181 11.84 -6.95 19.03
C ALA A 181 12.85 -8.05 18.65
N SER A 182 12.69 -9.24 19.23
CA SER A 182 13.45 -10.43 18.90
C SER A 182 12.62 -11.69 19.09
N PHE A 183 13.10 -12.80 18.52
CA PHE A 183 12.57 -14.14 18.75
C PHE A 183 13.53 -14.93 19.64
N ASP A 184 12.99 -15.62 20.63
CA ASP A 184 13.71 -16.57 21.46
C ASP A 184 13.56 -17.98 20.88
N ASN A 185 14.64 -18.48 20.27
CA ASN A 185 14.65 -19.80 19.64
C ASN A 185 14.52 -20.96 20.65
N GLU A 186 14.92 -20.77 21.92
CA GLU A 186 14.79 -21.81 22.94
C GLU A 186 13.37 -21.86 23.50
N ALA A 187 12.80 -20.70 23.80
CA ALA A 187 11.44 -20.61 24.34
C ALA A 187 10.34 -20.57 23.25
N TYR A 188 10.71 -20.51 21.97
CA TYR A 188 9.82 -20.33 20.81
C TYR A 188 8.83 -19.18 21.00
N SER A 189 9.32 -18.04 21.47
CA SER A 189 8.46 -16.91 21.84
C SER A 189 9.05 -15.56 21.46
N TRP A 190 8.15 -14.63 21.14
CA TRP A 190 8.51 -13.26 20.82
C TRP A 190 8.79 -12.45 22.09
N ARG A 191 9.93 -11.77 22.13
CA ARG A 191 10.32 -10.86 23.21
C ARG A 191 10.05 -9.42 22.83
N SER A 192 9.67 -8.61 23.83
CA SER A 192 9.49 -7.17 23.66
C SER A 192 10.52 -6.45 24.51
N ASP A 193 11.27 -5.54 23.90
CA ASP A 193 12.40 -4.87 24.54
C ASP A 193 12.20 -3.37 24.60
N SER A 194 12.86 -2.72 25.56
CA SER A 194 13.04 -1.28 25.56
C SER A 194 14.25 -0.92 24.71
N VAL A 195 14.04 -0.08 23.70
CA VAL A 195 15.04 0.25 22.67
C VAL A 195 15.13 1.76 22.46
N TRP A 196 16.24 2.22 21.89
CA TRP A 196 16.41 3.61 21.47
C TRP A 196 16.16 3.74 19.97
N LEU A 197 15.14 4.51 19.60
CA LEU A 197 14.69 4.71 18.22
C LEU A 197 14.20 6.15 18.00
N PRO A 198 14.20 6.65 16.75
CA PRO A 198 13.53 7.89 16.40
C PRO A 198 12.01 7.77 16.67
N THR A 199 11.39 8.87 17.06
CA THR A 199 9.96 8.97 17.34
C THR A 199 9.17 9.48 16.12
N ASN A 200 8.23 8.70 15.61
CA ASN A 200 7.29 9.21 14.59
C ASN A 200 6.36 10.27 15.24
N PRO A 201 6.31 11.52 14.75
CA PRO A 201 5.54 12.61 15.36
C PRO A 201 4.01 12.40 15.28
N TYR A 202 3.53 11.63 14.30
CA TYR A 202 2.10 11.40 14.08
C TYR A 202 1.56 10.25 14.93
N SER A 203 2.38 9.23 15.21
CA SER A 203 1.98 8.09 16.04
C SER A 203 2.51 8.17 17.48
N SER A 204 3.46 9.07 17.75
CA SER A 204 4.28 9.12 18.98
C SER A 204 5.00 7.80 19.31
N GLY A 205 5.11 6.89 18.34
CA GLY A 205 5.70 5.57 18.50
C GLY A 205 7.12 5.45 17.91
N PRO A 206 7.76 4.28 18.07
CA PRO A 206 9.06 4.02 17.47
C PRO A 206 8.96 4.01 15.94
N LEU A 207 10.02 4.49 15.29
CA LEU A 207 10.21 4.42 13.84
C LEU A 207 11.41 3.52 13.52
N LEU A 208 11.22 2.57 12.60
CA LEU A 208 12.27 1.76 11.99
C LEU A 208 12.47 2.18 10.53
N LEU A 209 13.73 2.36 10.15
CA LEU A 209 14.12 2.64 8.78
C LEU A 209 14.45 1.34 8.04
N THR A 210 14.17 1.33 6.74
CA THR A 210 14.43 0.20 5.85
C THR A 210 15.22 0.68 4.64
N PRO A 211 16.25 -0.04 4.16
CA PRO A 211 16.88 0.28 2.89
C PRO A 211 15.89 0.24 1.72
N ALA A 212 15.86 1.29 0.89
CA ALA A 212 14.98 1.38 -0.27
C ALA A 212 15.18 0.23 -1.26
N ARG A 213 16.39 -0.37 -1.30
CA ARG A 213 16.70 -1.52 -2.17
C ARG A 213 16.01 -2.82 -1.78
N PHE A 214 15.35 -2.89 -0.63
CA PHE A 214 14.55 -4.05 -0.21
C PHE A 214 13.05 -3.85 -0.41
N LEU A 215 12.64 -2.68 -0.88
CA LEU A 215 11.23 -2.37 -1.09
C LEU A 215 10.79 -2.74 -2.49
N ASN A 216 9.61 -3.35 -2.58
CA ASN A 216 8.94 -3.66 -3.83
C ASN A 216 7.43 -3.41 -3.72
N ASP A 217 6.72 -3.25 -4.83
CA ASP A 217 5.25 -3.14 -4.82
C ASP A 217 4.54 -4.50 -4.72
N LEU A 218 5.22 -5.56 -5.15
CA LEU A 218 4.87 -6.96 -4.94
C LEU A 218 6.16 -7.75 -4.69
N PRO A 219 6.13 -8.85 -3.91
CA PRO A 219 7.27 -9.75 -3.80
C PRO A 219 7.70 -10.23 -5.17
N THR A 220 9.01 -10.38 -5.39
CA THR A 220 9.57 -10.88 -6.65
C THR A 220 9.00 -12.25 -6.99
N LEU A 221 8.76 -13.08 -5.96
CA LEU A 221 8.02 -14.33 -6.08
C LEU A 221 6.55 -14.11 -5.71
N ASN A 222 5.70 -13.89 -6.71
CA ASN A 222 4.26 -13.74 -6.54
C ASN A 222 3.44 -14.59 -7.53
N ALA A 223 2.17 -14.81 -7.20
CA ALA A 223 1.26 -15.68 -7.96
C ALA A 223 1.02 -15.19 -9.40
N ASP A 224 0.87 -13.88 -9.58
CA ASP A 224 0.57 -13.27 -10.88
C ASP A 224 1.75 -13.43 -11.86
N ASP A 225 2.98 -13.22 -11.38
CA ASP A 225 4.20 -13.42 -12.17
C ASP A 225 4.45 -14.91 -12.47
N TRP A 226 4.15 -15.80 -11.53
CA TRP A 226 4.20 -17.24 -11.80
C TRP A 226 3.22 -17.61 -12.91
N TRP A 227 1.97 -17.12 -12.84
CA TRP A 227 0.96 -17.35 -13.87
C TRP A 227 1.39 -16.81 -15.24
N ALA A 228 1.91 -15.59 -15.30
CA ALA A 228 2.42 -14.99 -16.53
C ALA A 228 3.60 -15.79 -17.12
N ALA A 229 4.47 -16.35 -16.28
CA ALA A 229 5.56 -17.21 -16.71
C ALA A 229 5.07 -18.57 -17.24
N GLN A 230 4.03 -19.15 -16.63
CA GLN A 230 3.40 -20.38 -17.14
C GLN A 230 2.64 -20.13 -18.45
N GLU A 231 1.99 -18.98 -18.61
CA GLU A 231 1.35 -18.57 -19.86
C GLU A 231 2.35 -18.57 -21.02
N ALA A 232 3.56 -18.06 -20.79
CA ALA A 232 4.62 -18.02 -21.79
C ALA A 232 5.13 -19.41 -22.19
N HIS A 233 4.99 -20.43 -21.34
CA HIS A 233 5.58 -21.76 -21.53
C HIS A 233 4.57 -22.85 -21.96
N GLU A 234 3.33 -22.84 -21.48
CA GLU A 234 2.39 -23.97 -21.63
C GLU A 234 1.06 -23.65 -22.36
N LEU A 235 0.62 -22.39 -22.43
CA LEU A 235 -0.79 -22.06 -22.71
C LEU A 235 -1.10 -21.55 -24.11
N ARG A 236 -0.13 -21.48 -25.04
CA ARG A 236 -0.42 -21.15 -26.45
C ARG A 236 -1.31 -22.18 -27.15
N ASP A 237 -1.30 -23.43 -26.70
CA ASP A 237 -1.95 -24.54 -27.42
C ASP A 237 -3.28 -25.00 -26.79
N ARG A 238 -3.63 -24.56 -25.56
CA ARG A 238 -4.75 -25.16 -24.79
C ARG A 238 -5.88 -24.22 -24.38
N PHE A 239 -5.70 -22.90 -24.36
CA PHE A 239 -6.75 -21.97 -23.89
C PHE A 239 -7.02 -20.86 -24.89
N ASN A 240 -8.30 -20.52 -25.09
CA ASN A 240 -8.69 -19.33 -25.83
C ASN A 240 -8.08 -18.08 -25.16
N LEU A 241 -7.43 -17.24 -25.96
CA LEU A 241 -6.74 -15.99 -25.57
C LEU A 241 -7.56 -15.07 -24.63
N ASP A 242 -8.89 -15.13 -24.69
CA ASP A 242 -9.77 -14.28 -23.87
C ASP A 242 -10.04 -14.83 -22.45
N VAL A 243 -9.87 -16.12 -22.21
CA VAL A 243 -10.03 -16.75 -20.88
C VAL A 243 -8.78 -16.55 -20.02
N VAL A 244 -7.61 -16.49 -20.65
CA VAL A 244 -6.29 -16.40 -19.99
C VAL A 244 -6.05 -15.04 -19.34
N ARG A 245 -6.68 -13.97 -19.84
CA ARG A 245 -6.41 -12.58 -19.40
C ARG A 245 -7.11 -12.14 -18.12
N ARG A 246 -7.98 -12.97 -17.53
CA ARG A 246 -8.77 -12.62 -16.33
C ARG A 246 -8.98 -13.82 -15.41
N VAL A 247 -7.91 -14.53 -15.10
CA VAL A 247 -7.94 -15.60 -14.09
C VAL A 247 -7.87 -14.95 -12.70
N ASP A 248 -8.74 -15.36 -11.78
CA ASP A 248 -8.70 -14.87 -10.41
C ASP A 248 -7.54 -15.51 -9.62
N LYS A 249 -7.12 -14.85 -8.53
CA LYS A 249 -6.00 -15.31 -7.69
C LYS A 249 -6.22 -16.74 -7.19
N LYS A 250 -7.46 -17.08 -6.84
CA LYS A 250 -7.83 -18.41 -6.37
C LYS A 250 -7.50 -19.49 -7.41
N THR A 251 -7.89 -19.28 -8.66
CA THR A 251 -7.62 -20.22 -9.74
C THR A 251 -6.11 -20.33 -10.02
N ILE A 252 -5.36 -19.22 -9.98
CA ILE A 252 -3.90 -19.24 -10.12
C ILE A 252 -3.27 -20.11 -9.02
N VAL A 253 -3.66 -19.88 -7.76
CA VAL A 253 -3.18 -20.65 -6.60
C VAL A 253 -3.56 -22.13 -6.72
N ASP A 254 -4.78 -22.45 -7.15
CA ASP A 254 -5.22 -23.83 -7.35
C ASP A 254 -4.38 -24.55 -8.42
N LEU A 255 -3.99 -23.85 -9.48
CA LEU A 255 -3.10 -24.38 -10.51
C LEU A 255 -1.67 -24.54 -9.99
N ALA A 256 -1.12 -23.55 -9.28
CA ALA A 256 0.19 -23.63 -8.65
C ALA A 256 0.28 -24.82 -7.67
N ASN A 257 -0.81 -25.09 -6.96
CA ASN A 257 -0.92 -26.22 -6.05
C ASN A 257 -0.92 -27.60 -6.74
N ARG A 258 -1.32 -27.68 -8.02
CA ARG A 258 -1.31 -28.93 -8.79
C ARG A 258 0.08 -29.32 -9.27
N ASP A 259 0.97 -28.34 -9.46
CA ASP A 259 2.36 -28.57 -9.83
C ASP A 259 3.34 -27.75 -8.97
N PRO A 260 3.57 -28.18 -7.71
CA PRO A 260 4.55 -27.53 -6.84
C PRO A 260 5.99 -27.60 -7.38
N ALA A 261 6.31 -28.60 -8.21
CA ALA A 261 7.63 -28.72 -8.82
C ALA A 261 7.87 -27.62 -9.87
N ALA A 262 6.83 -27.24 -10.62
CA ALA A 262 6.89 -26.10 -11.53
C ALA A 262 7.08 -24.76 -10.80
N VAL A 263 6.46 -24.58 -9.63
CA VAL A 263 6.66 -23.39 -8.77
C VAL A 263 8.13 -23.32 -8.31
N GLU A 264 8.67 -24.43 -7.81
CA GLU A 264 10.06 -24.50 -7.33
C GLU A 264 11.06 -24.29 -8.48
N ALA A 265 10.83 -24.91 -9.64
CA ALA A 265 11.66 -24.71 -10.82
C ALA A 265 11.61 -23.25 -11.31
N TRP A 266 10.46 -22.59 -11.21
CA TRP A 266 10.31 -21.17 -11.52
C TRP A 266 11.05 -20.28 -10.52
N ALA A 267 10.91 -20.51 -9.22
CA ALA A 267 11.63 -19.78 -8.18
C ALA A 267 13.15 -19.90 -8.38
N LYS A 268 13.65 -21.11 -8.66
CA LYS A 268 15.06 -21.35 -8.96
C LYS A 268 15.55 -20.64 -10.23
N ARG A 269 14.71 -20.51 -11.27
CA ARG A 269 15.06 -19.68 -12.44
C ARG A 269 15.15 -18.21 -12.06
N ARG A 270 14.24 -17.71 -11.23
CA ARG A 270 14.27 -16.32 -10.74
C ARG A 270 15.51 -16.01 -9.94
N GLU A 271 16.10 -16.96 -9.21
CA GLU A 271 17.38 -16.76 -8.49
C GLU A 271 18.50 -16.28 -9.44
N SER A 272 18.51 -16.80 -10.67
CA SER A 272 19.49 -16.40 -11.69
C SER A 272 19.21 -15.02 -12.30
N GLU A 273 18.00 -14.50 -12.14
CA GLU A 273 17.61 -13.17 -12.61
C GLU A 273 17.96 -12.11 -11.56
N ARG A 274 18.26 -10.89 -12.01
CA ARG A 274 18.44 -9.76 -11.10
C ARG A 274 17.08 -9.16 -10.75
N ALA A 275 16.57 -9.53 -9.57
CA ALA A 275 15.46 -8.82 -8.94
C ALA A 275 15.80 -7.33 -8.79
N ARG A 276 14.79 -6.49 -8.98
CA ARG A 276 14.94 -5.03 -8.94
C ARG A 276 13.98 -4.47 -7.90
N PRO A 277 14.45 -3.58 -7.01
CA PRO A 277 13.57 -2.89 -6.09
C PRO A 277 12.62 -1.96 -6.84
N TYR A 278 11.59 -1.51 -6.14
CA TYR A 278 10.68 -0.49 -6.62
C TYR A 278 11.44 0.79 -6.98
N ASP A 279 11.22 1.29 -8.19
CA ASP A 279 11.81 2.54 -8.64
C ASP A 279 11.00 3.72 -8.09
N LEU A 280 11.45 4.29 -6.98
CA LEU A 280 10.83 5.46 -6.33
C LEU A 280 10.82 6.72 -7.20
N ARG A 281 11.70 6.82 -8.21
CA ARG A 281 11.74 7.99 -9.12
C ARG A 281 10.67 7.88 -10.19
N ARG A 282 10.53 6.68 -10.76
CA ARG A 282 9.45 6.36 -11.70
C ARG A 282 8.09 6.33 -10.99
N ASP A 283 8.06 5.74 -9.81
CA ASP A 283 6.89 5.55 -8.94
C ASP A 283 5.67 5.04 -9.74
N ALA A 284 5.82 3.87 -10.38
CA ALA A 284 4.86 3.35 -11.34
C ALA A 284 3.41 3.22 -10.78
N ASN A 285 3.27 2.98 -9.47
CA ASN A 285 1.97 2.89 -8.79
C ASN A 285 1.50 4.21 -8.16
N GLY A 286 2.34 5.24 -8.11
CA GLY A 286 1.99 6.55 -7.58
C GLY A 286 1.83 6.56 -6.07
N VAL A 287 2.64 5.77 -5.36
CA VAL A 287 2.53 5.55 -3.91
C VAL A 287 3.48 6.43 -3.10
N TYR A 288 4.42 7.12 -3.75
CA TYR A 288 5.48 7.84 -3.05
C TYR A 288 5.62 9.31 -3.48
N ARG A 289 5.79 9.58 -4.78
CA ARG A 289 6.11 10.92 -5.28
C ARG A 289 5.01 11.96 -5.06
N TRP A 290 3.78 11.49 -4.84
CA TRP A 290 2.64 12.37 -4.59
C TRP A 290 2.86 13.28 -3.38
N ASP A 291 3.52 12.82 -2.30
CA ASP A 291 3.73 13.62 -1.08
C ASP A 291 4.68 14.79 -1.39
N ILE A 292 5.84 14.47 -1.98
CA ILE A 292 6.88 15.44 -2.34
C ILE A 292 6.32 16.51 -3.29
N GLU A 293 5.68 16.09 -4.37
CA GLU A 293 5.31 17.00 -5.46
C GLU A 293 4.09 17.85 -5.11
N SER A 294 3.15 17.30 -4.32
CA SER A 294 1.99 18.07 -3.87
C SER A 294 2.37 19.13 -2.82
N ARG A 295 3.28 18.82 -1.88
CA ARG A 295 3.80 19.81 -0.93
C ARG A 295 4.54 20.92 -1.63
N LYS A 296 5.49 20.56 -2.50
CA LYS A 296 6.25 21.53 -3.30
C LYS A 296 5.30 22.45 -4.08
N TYR A 297 4.30 21.86 -4.74
CA TYR A 297 3.29 22.65 -5.46
C TYR A 297 2.52 23.61 -4.54
N ALA A 298 2.08 23.14 -3.38
CA ALA A 298 1.32 23.94 -2.43
C ALA A 298 2.15 25.07 -1.80
N GLU A 299 3.44 24.85 -1.55
CA GLU A 299 4.40 25.87 -1.09
C GLU A 299 4.63 26.96 -2.16
N GLU A 300 4.77 26.55 -3.43
CA GLU A 300 4.94 27.46 -4.56
C GLU A 300 3.65 28.19 -4.94
N ASN A 301 2.49 27.65 -4.55
CA ASN A 301 1.16 28.16 -4.91
C ASN A 301 0.27 28.30 -3.67
N PRO A 302 0.61 29.17 -2.71
CA PRO A 302 -0.19 29.35 -1.51
C PRO A 302 -1.59 29.86 -1.88
N ILE A 303 -2.61 29.34 -1.20
CA ILE A 303 -3.97 29.86 -1.28
C ILE A 303 -4.35 30.48 0.06
N SER A 304 -4.99 31.64 0.02
CA SER A 304 -5.63 32.23 1.18
C SER A 304 -7.04 31.66 1.25
N LEU A 305 -7.23 30.61 2.04
CA LEU A 305 -8.56 30.22 2.48
C LEU A 305 -8.90 31.08 3.70
N ALA A 306 -10.14 31.52 3.83
CA ALA A 306 -10.60 32.10 5.09
C ALA A 306 -11.07 30.96 5.98
N ASP A 307 -10.90 31.10 7.30
CA ASP A 307 -11.54 30.20 8.25
C ASP A 307 -13.06 30.28 8.04
N PRO A 308 -13.75 29.17 7.71
CA PRO A 308 -15.17 29.23 7.41
C PRO A 308 -15.97 29.47 8.70
N GLU A 309 -16.71 30.58 8.76
CA GLU A 309 -17.64 30.90 9.85
C GLU A 309 -19.04 30.31 9.61
N THR A 310 -19.35 30.01 8.35
CA THR A 310 -20.64 29.43 7.94
C THR A 310 -20.45 28.13 7.16
N HIS A 311 -21.51 27.33 7.09
CA HIS A 311 -21.48 26.11 6.30
C HIS A 311 -21.25 26.38 4.81
N GLU A 312 -21.81 27.47 4.26
CA GLU A 312 -21.60 27.85 2.86
C GLU A 312 -20.13 28.21 2.60
N GLN A 313 -19.51 29.01 3.47
CA GLN A 313 -18.08 29.30 3.38
C GLN A 313 -17.22 28.04 3.49
N PHE A 314 -17.62 27.08 4.33
CA PHE A 314 -16.93 25.79 4.41
C PHE A 314 -16.99 25.03 3.08
N LEU A 315 -18.14 25.02 2.41
CA LEU A 315 -18.31 24.39 1.10
C LEU A 315 -17.50 25.12 0.01
N ASP A 316 -17.43 26.45 0.05
CA ASP A 316 -16.59 27.25 -0.86
C ASP A 316 -15.10 26.89 -0.72
N VAL A 317 -14.64 26.63 0.52
CA VAL A 317 -13.26 26.18 0.74
C VAL A 317 -13.01 24.81 0.14
N VAL A 318 -13.93 23.85 0.32
CA VAL A 318 -13.83 22.52 -0.31
C VAL A 318 -13.79 22.63 -1.83
N GLU A 319 -14.63 23.47 -2.42
CA GLU A 319 -14.65 23.72 -3.86
C GLU A 319 -13.33 24.36 -4.35
N ALA A 320 -12.80 25.35 -3.63
CA ALA A 320 -11.52 25.99 -3.94
C ALA A 320 -10.35 24.99 -3.92
N LEU A 321 -10.36 24.03 -2.98
CA LEU A 321 -9.36 22.96 -2.92
C LEU A 321 -9.45 22.02 -4.12
N ILE A 322 -10.67 21.64 -4.52
CA ILE A 322 -10.90 20.79 -5.69
C ILE A 322 -10.46 21.50 -6.98
N GLU A 323 -10.78 22.79 -7.12
CA GLU A 323 -10.35 23.58 -8.28
C GLU A 323 -8.83 23.78 -8.30
N ARG A 324 -8.19 23.90 -7.13
CA ARG A 324 -6.72 23.92 -7.06
C ARG A 324 -6.09 22.60 -7.51
N PHE A 325 -6.64 21.47 -7.06
CA PHE A 325 -6.21 20.15 -7.53
C PHE A 325 -6.42 19.99 -9.04
N ARG A 326 -7.56 20.43 -9.55
CA ARG A 326 -7.87 20.43 -10.98
C ARG A 326 -6.83 21.24 -11.76
N HIS A 327 -6.54 22.46 -11.32
CA HIS A 327 -5.55 23.31 -11.97
C HIS A 327 -4.16 22.68 -11.97
N PHE A 328 -3.74 22.11 -10.83
CA PHE A 328 -2.46 21.40 -10.71
C PHE A 328 -2.35 20.24 -11.72
N VAL A 329 -3.40 19.41 -11.81
CA VAL A 329 -3.40 18.26 -12.71
C VAL A 329 -3.43 18.69 -14.18
N GLU A 330 -4.33 19.61 -14.54
CA GLU A 330 -4.59 20.00 -15.93
C GLU A 330 -3.50 20.91 -16.51
N ASN A 331 -2.98 21.86 -15.72
CA ASN A 331 -2.17 22.97 -16.22
C ASN A 331 -0.71 22.94 -15.73
N ASP A 332 -0.48 22.54 -14.47
CA ASP A 332 0.85 22.63 -13.85
C ASP A 332 1.62 21.30 -13.88
N GLY A 333 1.11 20.33 -14.64
CA GLY A 333 1.82 19.08 -14.90
C GLY A 333 1.60 17.99 -13.87
N GLY A 334 0.67 18.16 -12.93
CA GLY A 334 0.26 17.14 -11.97
C GLY A 334 -0.25 15.86 -12.65
N TRP A 335 -0.79 15.94 -13.88
CA TRP A 335 -1.15 14.76 -14.67
C TRP A 335 0.02 13.78 -14.83
N ARG A 336 1.28 14.24 -14.88
CA ARG A 336 2.45 13.35 -15.03
C ARG A 336 2.58 12.37 -13.87
N LEU A 337 2.12 12.74 -12.68
CA LEU A 337 2.15 11.88 -11.48
C LEU A 337 1.08 10.79 -11.54
N LEU A 338 0.07 10.94 -12.39
CA LEU A 338 -1.04 10.00 -12.59
C LEU A 338 -0.82 9.07 -13.79
N TRP A 339 0.33 9.17 -14.47
CA TRP A 339 0.70 8.31 -15.59
C TRP A 339 2.01 7.57 -15.34
N ASP A 340 2.04 6.33 -15.82
CA ASP A 340 3.24 5.54 -16.06
C ASP A 340 3.40 5.33 -17.59
N ASP A 341 4.56 4.84 -18.01
CA ASP A 341 4.81 4.45 -19.42
C ASP A 341 3.79 3.42 -19.91
N ARG A 342 3.34 2.53 -19.03
CA ARG A 342 2.37 1.46 -19.34
C ARG A 342 0.92 1.97 -19.44
N GLY A 343 0.62 3.18 -18.97
CA GLY A 343 -0.74 3.71 -18.95
C GLY A 343 -1.06 4.55 -17.71
N PRO A 344 -2.34 4.86 -17.44
CA PRO A 344 -2.72 5.61 -16.25
C PRO A 344 -2.49 4.79 -14.99
N LYS A 345 -1.86 5.39 -13.96
CA LYS A 345 -1.63 4.77 -12.64
C LYS A 345 -2.95 4.49 -11.93
N PRO A 346 -3.04 3.57 -10.94
CA PRO A 346 -4.27 3.21 -10.23
C PRO A 346 -5.08 4.40 -9.66
N GLU A 347 -6.36 4.19 -9.35
CA GLU A 347 -7.26 5.24 -8.78
C GLU A 347 -6.69 5.81 -7.46
N SER A 348 -6.04 4.94 -6.68
CA SER A 348 -5.31 5.32 -5.47
C SER A 348 -4.21 6.36 -5.69
N ALA A 349 -3.59 6.43 -6.87
CA ALA A 349 -2.60 7.47 -7.15
C ALA A 349 -3.25 8.87 -7.21
N ALA A 350 -4.46 8.98 -7.76
CA ALA A 350 -5.20 10.23 -7.79
C ALA A 350 -5.72 10.62 -6.41
N GLN A 351 -6.18 9.64 -5.63
CA GLN A 351 -6.56 9.84 -4.23
C GLN A 351 -5.36 10.33 -3.41
N LEU A 352 -4.20 9.68 -3.49
CA LEU A 352 -2.99 10.09 -2.78
C LEU A 352 -2.53 11.50 -3.20
N LEU A 353 -2.56 11.82 -4.49
CA LEU A 353 -2.20 13.15 -4.97
C LEU A 353 -3.14 14.23 -4.45
N PHE A 354 -4.45 13.97 -4.45
CA PHE A 354 -5.44 14.88 -3.87
C PHE A 354 -5.22 15.03 -2.36
N ARG A 355 -4.95 13.93 -1.63
CA ARG A 355 -4.63 13.96 -0.19
C ARG A 355 -3.47 14.90 0.10
N GLY A 356 -2.35 14.75 -0.60
CA GLY A 356 -1.16 15.55 -0.32
C GLY A 356 -1.40 17.05 -0.49
N LEU A 357 -2.16 17.41 -1.52
CA LEU A 357 -2.55 18.80 -1.78
C LEU A 357 -3.56 19.32 -0.76
N ALA A 358 -4.65 18.57 -0.52
CA ALA A 358 -5.69 18.94 0.43
C ALA A 358 -5.14 19.09 1.86
N ARG A 359 -4.29 18.16 2.31
CA ARG A 359 -3.66 18.22 3.63
C ARG A 359 -2.80 19.47 3.79
N THR A 360 -1.95 19.78 2.80
CA THR A 360 -1.03 20.92 2.88
C THR A 360 -1.79 22.24 2.96
N TYR A 361 -2.88 22.39 2.22
CA TYR A 361 -3.70 23.59 2.29
C TYR A 361 -4.60 23.63 3.53
N CYS A 362 -5.19 22.51 3.95
CA CYS A 362 -6.11 22.49 5.10
C CYS A 362 -5.40 22.61 6.46
N GLU A 363 -4.16 22.11 6.59
CA GLU A 363 -3.35 22.25 7.82
C GLU A 363 -3.17 23.72 8.25
N LEU A 364 -3.32 24.68 7.32
CA LEU A 364 -3.17 26.11 7.57
C LEU A 364 -4.47 26.84 7.97
N HIS A 365 -5.65 26.21 7.81
CA HIS A 365 -6.96 26.89 7.82
C HIS A 365 -8.04 26.18 8.64
N GLY A 366 -7.65 25.43 9.67
CA GLY A 366 -8.58 24.85 10.66
C GLY A 366 -9.55 23.77 10.14
N ILE A 367 -9.36 23.27 8.91
CA ILE A 367 -10.18 22.21 8.30
C ILE A 367 -9.49 20.87 8.48
N ASN A 368 -10.22 19.90 9.02
CA ASN A 368 -9.74 18.52 9.11
C ASN A 368 -10.10 17.76 7.82
N VAL A 369 -9.11 17.08 7.25
CA VAL A 369 -9.28 16.19 6.09
C VAL A 369 -8.88 14.78 6.48
N ASP A 370 -9.88 13.93 6.70
CA ASP A 370 -9.67 12.53 7.01
C ASP A 370 -9.80 11.67 5.73
N ARG A 371 -8.87 10.73 5.52
CA ARG A 371 -8.90 9.78 4.39
C ARG A 371 -9.42 8.43 4.86
N GLU A 372 -10.10 7.71 3.98
CA GLU A 372 -10.50 6.31 4.19
C GLU A 372 -11.30 6.15 5.51
N VAL A 373 -12.17 7.13 5.81
CA VAL A 373 -12.98 7.10 7.02
C VAL A 373 -13.97 5.96 6.91
N LEU A 374 -13.83 4.98 7.80
CA LEU A 374 -14.77 3.86 7.90
C LEU A 374 -16.15 4.40 8.32
N LEU A 375 -17.11 4.32 7.40
CA LEU A 375 -18.52 4.69 7.55
C LEU A 375 -19.35 3.45 7.23
N GLY A 376 -20.00 2.90 8.26
CA GLY A 376 -20.72 1.63 8.13
C GLY A 376 -19.80 0.49 7.67
N ASP A 377 -20.08 -0.06 6.47
CA ASP A 377 -19.36 -1.22 5.89
C ASP A 377 -18.24 -0.84 4.90
N GLY A 378 -17.96 0.46 4.69
CA GLY A 378 -16.98 0.90 3.70
C GLY A 378 -16.24 2.18 4.10
N ALA A 379 -15.17 2.49 3.38
CA ALA A 379 -14.38 3.71 3.59
C ALA A 379 -14.68 4.75 2.51
N VAL A 380 -15.05 5.96 2.92
CA VAL A 380 -15.11 7.11 1.99
C VAL A 380 -13.71 7.62 1.71
N ASP A 381 -13.44 8.04 0.47
CA ASP A 381 -12.11 8.52 0.10
C ASP A 381 -11.68 9.72 0.96
N PHE A 382 -12.55 10.73 1.10
CA PHE A 382 -12.27 11.91 1.92
C PHE A 382 -13.50 12.39 2.69
N LYS A 383 -13.25 12.79 3.94
CA LYS A 383 -14.19 13.55 4.78
C LYS A 383 -13.54 14.87 5.17
N PHE A 384 -14.19 15.96 4.79
CA PHE A 384 -13.85 17.30 5.22
C PHE A 384 -14.70 17.67 6.44
N SER A 385 -14.10 18.31 7.44
CA SER A 385 -14.86 18.85 8.56
C SER A 385 -14.28 20.12 9.15
N SER A 386 -15.16 21.02 9.56
CA SER A 386 -14.87 22.15 10.45
C SER A 386 -15.88 22.10 11.60
N GLY A 387 -15.43 21.64 12.76
CA GLY A 387 -16.32 21.26 13.86
C GLY A 387 -17.25 20.09 13.51
N TYR A 388 -18.32 19.92 14.29
CA TYR A 388 -19.29 18.84 14.08
C TYR A 388 -20.35 19.18 13.02
N GLU A 389 -20.67 20.45 12.86
CA GLU A 389 -21.79 20.92 12.03
C GLU A 389 -21.43 21.00 10.55
N HIS A 390 -20.19 21.30 10.20
CA HIS A 390 -19.77 21.47 8.81
C HIS A 390 -18.99 20.24 8.36
N ARG A 391 -19.63 19.43 7.50
CA ARG A 391 -19.05 18.21 6.97
C ARG A 391 -19.39 18.07 5.50
N ALA A 392 -18.43 17.58 4.72
CA ALA A 392 -18.63 17.20 3.33
C ALA A 392 -17.84 15.93 3.02
N LEU A 393 -18.40 15.08 2.18
CA LEU A 393 -17.75 13.84 1.73
C LEU A 393 -17.32 13.98 0.27
N LEU A 394 -16.17 13.42 -0.09
CA LEU A 394 -15.69 13.40 -1.47
C LEU A 394 -15.26 11.99 -1.86
N GLU A 395 -15.77 11.54 -3.01
CA GLU A 395 -15.46 10.25 -3.62
C GLU A 395 -14.72 10.48 -4.94
N VAL A 396 -13.53 9.88 -5.08
CA VAL A 396 -12.71 9.98 -6.29
C VAL A 396 -13.00 8.79 -7.19
N LYS A 397 -13.32 9.05 -8.46
CA LYS A 397 -13.50 7.99 -9.45
C LYS A 397 -12.78 8.28 -10.75
N LYS A 398 -12.07 7.27 -11.25
CA LYS A 398 -11.64 7.25 -12.64
C LYS A 398 -12.84 7.10 -13.56
N VAL A 399 -12.97 8.01 -14.51
CA VAL A 399 -14.07 8.00 -15.50
C VAL A 399 -14.12 6.68 -16.27
N GLU A 400 -12.97 6.06 -16.56
CA GLU A 400 -12.88 4.81 -17.32
C GLU A 400 -13.18 3.55 -16.48
N ASN A 401 -13.27 3.64 -15.15
CA ASN A 401 -13.48 2.49 -14.28
C ASN A 401 -14.86 1.86 -14.51
N GLY A 402 -14.93 0.53 -14.62
CA GLY A 402 -16.20 -0.19 -14.77
C GLY A 402 -17.22 0.13 -13.68
N LYS A 403 -16.74 0.46 -12.47
CA LYS A 403 -17.55 0.82 -11.30
C LYS A 403 -17.78 2.34 -11.13
N PHE A 404 -17.45 3.17 -12.12
CA PHE A 404 -17.60 4.64 -12.03
C PHE A 404 -18.97 5.08 -11.51
N TRP A 405 -20.06 4.60 -12.13
CA TRP A 405 -21.42 4.94 -11.72
C TRP A 405 -21.83 4.34 -10.38
N ASN A 406 -21.20 3.26 -9.94
CA ASN A 406 -21.44 2.70 -8.60
C ASN A 406 -20.97 3.67 -7.51
N GLY A 407 -19.89 4.42 -7.78
CA GLY A 407 -19.42 5.50 -6.90
C GLY A 407 -20.51 6.53 -6.63
N LEU A 408 -21.17 7.01 -7.69
CA LEU A 408 -22.24 8.01 -7.61
C LEU A 408 -23.58 7.44 -7.10
N ASN A 409 -23.99 6.26 -7.57
CA ASN A 409 -25.33 5.76 -7.33
C ASN A 409 -25.49 4.97 -6.02
N ALA A 410 -24.39 4.49 -5.44
CA ALA A 410 -24.43 3.63 -4.25
C ALA A 410 -23.39 4.01 -3.20
N GLN A 411 -22.10 4.16 -3.55
CA GLN A 411 -21.04 4.37 -2.54
C GLN A 411 -21.19 5.71 -1.83
N LEU A 412 -21.12 6.83 -2.58
CA LEU A 412 -21.21 8.18 -2.01
C LEU A 412 -22.55 8.39 -1.25
N PRO A 413 -23.73 8.00 -1.80
CA PRO A 413 -24.99 8.04 -1.06
C PRO A 413 -24.97 7.27 0.26
N LYS A 414 -24.42 6.06 0.28
CA LYS A 414 -24.32 5.25 1.50
C LYS A 414 -23.42 5.93 2.53
N TYR A 415 -22.29 6.48 2.11
CA TYR A 415 -21.40 7.21 3.01
C TYR A 415 -22.04 8.47 3.61
N LEU A 416 -22.80 9.22 2.80
CA LEU A 416 -23.55 10.39 3.26
C LEU A 416 -24.60 9.99 4.30
N GLU A 417 -25.34 8.90 4.07
CA GLU A 417 -26.30 8.35 5.01
C GLU A 417 -25.63 7.90 6.32
N ASP A 418 -24.56 7.12 6.23
CA ASP A 418 -23.83 6.58 7.38
C ASP A 418 -23.20 7.70 8.24
N ASP A 419 -22.66 8.76 7.62
CA ASP A 419 -22.12 9.93 8.34
C ASP A 419 -23.21 10.93 8.79
N ARG A 420 -24.46 10.80 8.31
CA ARG A 420 -25.50 11.84 8.44
C ARG A 420 -25.02 13.19 7.91
N CYS A 421 -24.37 13.16 6.75
CA CYS A 421 -23.92 14.32 5.99
C CYS A 421 -24.79 14.46 4.74
N VAL A 422 -25.09 15.68 4.31
CA VAL A 422 -25.92 15.93 3.12
C VAL A 422 -25.13 16.49 1.95
N ASP A 423 -23.88 16.90 2.16
CA ASP A 423 -23.01 17.50 1.14
C ASP A 423 -21.95 16.51 0.65
N GLY A 424 -22.01 16.20 -0.65
CA GLY A 424 -21.10 15.24 -1.29
C GLY A 424 -20.49 15.76 -2.59
N TRP A 425 -19.27 15.34 -2.91
CA TRP A 425 -18.63 15.58 -4.20
C TRP A 425 -18.22 14.27 -4.87
N LEU A 426 -18.53 14.16 -6.16
CA LEU A 426 -17.91 13.20 -7.06
C LEU A 426 -16.74 13.88 -7.80
N LEU A 427 -15.51 13.49 -7.48
CA LEU A 427 -14.32 13.92 -8.21
C LEU A 427 -14.03 12.93 -9.36
N ALA A 428 -14.47 13.29 -10.56
CA ALA A 428 -14.33 12.48 -11.77
C ALA A 428 -12.99 12.76 -12.46
N VAL A 429 -12.05 11.82 -12.40
CA VAL A 429 -10.72 11.97 -13.02
C VAL A 429 -10.68 11.24 -14.36
N ARG A 430 -10.44 11.98 -15.44
CA ARG A 430 -10.52 11.49 -16.82
C ARG A 430 -9.12 11.22 -17.39
N PHE A 431 -8.92 10.03 -17.97
CA PHE A 431 -7.64 9.66 -18.59
C PHE A 431 -7.72 9.47 -20.11
N GLN A 432 -8.93 9.35 -20.68
CA GLN A 432 -9.10 9.06 -22.10
C GLN A 432 -10.08 10.01 -22.81
N GLY A 433 -9.71 10.41 -24.02
CA GLY A 433 -10.54 11.23 -24.91
C GLY A 433 -11.54 10.45 -25.77
N ARG A 434 -11.70 9.13 -25.55
CA ARG A 434 -12.39 8.21 -26.45
C ARG A 434 -13.22 7.16 -25.70
N GLY A 435 -14.04 6.42 -26.44
CA GLY A 435 -14.83 5.30 -25.91
C GLY A 435 -15.82 5.72 -24.83
N VAL A 436 -16.00 4.88 -23.82
CA VAL A 436 -16.97 5.08 -22.73
C VAL A 436 -16.74 6.38 -21.95
N SER A 437 -15.51 6.89 -21.93
CA SER A 437 -15.15 8.12 -21.22
C SER A 437 -15.90 9.35 -21.76
N VAL A 438 -16.05 9.45 -23.10
CA VAL A 438 -16.74 10.59 -23.73
C VAL A 438 -18.21 10.62 -23.34
N GLN A 439 -18.89 9.48 -23.38
CA GLN A 439 -20.31 9.41 -23.02
C GLN A 439 -20.52 9.64 -21.52
N ARG A 440 -19.65 9.07 -20.67
CA ARG A 440 -19.75 9.26 -19.22
C ARG A 440 -19.62 10.72 -18.84
N VAL A 441 -18.60 11.42 -19.34
CA VAL A 441 -18.39 12.86 -19.07
C VAL A 441 -19.62 13.69 -19.45
N LYS A 442 -20.24 13.40 -20.62
CA LYS A 442 -21.46 14.10 -21.04
C LYS A 442 -22.66 13.86 -20.11
N ASN A 443 -22.74 12.67 -19.51
CA ASN A 443 -23.86 12.25 -18.70
C ASN A 443 -23.71 12.59 -17.20
N ILE A 444 -22.52 12.99 -16.74
CA ILE A 444 -22.28 13.31 -15.32
C ILE A 444 -23.27 14.36 -14.78
N PRO A 445 -23.50 15.51 -15.46
CA PRO A 445 -24.37 16.55 -14.90
C PRO A 445 -25.78 16.03 -14.61
N GLU A 446 -26.43 15.44 -15.62
CA GLU A 446 -27.79 14.88 -15.50
C GLU A 446 -27.85 13.74 -14.46
N ALA A 447 -26.84 12.88 -14.41
CA ALA A 447 -26.80 11.79 -13.44
C ALA A 447 -26.66 12.30 -11.99
N VAL A 448 -25.82 13.31 -11.76
CA VAL A 448 -25.61 13.91 -10.44
C VAL A 448 -26.88 14.64 -9.99
N ASP A 449 -27.48 15.45 -10.87
CA ASP A 449 -28.74 16.15 -10.59
C ASP A 449 -29.86 15.17 -10.23
N SER A 450 -29.98 14.07 -11.00
CA SER A 450 -30.98 13.03 -10.75
C SER A 450 -30.80 12.36 -9.38
N VAL A 451 -29.56 12.02 -9.00
CA VAL A 451 -29.26 11.39 -7.71
C VAL A 451 -29.47 12.37 -6.56
N SER A 452 -29.02 13.62 -6.71
CA SER A 452 -29.21 14.70 -5.72
C SER A 452 -30.69 14.93 -5.42
N GLN A 453 -31.52 15.11 -6.46
CA GLN A 453 -32.97 15.31 -6.30
C GLN A 453 -33.67 14.11 -5.69
N ARG A 454 -33.34 12.89 -6.15
CA ARG A 454 -33.96 11.65 -5.66
C ARG A 454 -33.69 11.40 -4.17
N LEU A 455 -32.51 11.79 -3.69
CA LEU A 455 -32.08 11.55 -2.31
C LEU A 455 -32.32 12.75 -1.38
N GLY A 456 -32.61 13.93 -1.93
CA GLY A 456 -32.67 15.16 -1.13
C GLY A 456 -31.32 15.56 -0.53
N MET A 457 -30.23 15.20 -1.20
CA MET A 457 -28.84 15.47 -0.80
C MET A 457 -28.20 16.47 -1.76
N ASN A 458 -27.24 17.24 -1.29
CA ASN A 458 -26.47 18.20 -2.08
C ASN A 458 -25.23 17.54 -2.68
N ILE A 459 -25.41 16.79 -3.76
CA ILE A 459 -24.34 16.08 -4.45
C ILE A 459 -23.86 16.94 -5.62
N ARG A 460 -22.58 17.26 -5.62
CA ARG A 460 -21.87 18.04 -6.64
C ARG A 460 -20.87 17.14 -7.38
N TYR A 461 -20.31 17.64 -8.48
CA TYR A 461 -19.23 16.96 -9.17
C TYR A 461 -18.18 17.95 -9.67
N SER A 462 -16.96 17.44 -9.83
CA SER A 462 -15.88 18.14 -10.53
C SER A 462 -15.21 17.18 -11.49
N LEU A 463 -15.00 17.62 -12.73
CA LEU A 463 -14.27 16.86 -13.75
C LEU A 463 -12.82 17.36 -13.79
N VAL A 464 -11.87 16.44 -13.60
CA VAL A 464 -10.43 16.70 -13.72
C VAL A 464 -9.89 15.97 -14.94
N ASP A 465 -9.35 16.73 -15.89
CA ASP A 465 -8.79 16.18 -17.12
C ASP A 465 -7.31 15.80 -16.96
N ALA A 466 -7.07 14.54 -16.57
CA ALA A 466 -5.73 13.98 -16.42
C ALA A 466 -5.20 13.35 -17.73
N ARG A 467 -5.74 13.69 -18.92
CA ARG A 467 -5.18 13.20 -20.19
C ARG A 467 -3.74 13.70 -20.36
N ARG A 468 -2.91 12.90 -21.05
CA ARG A 468 -1.56 13.36 -21.44
C ARG A 468 -1.69 14.64 -22.27
N SER A 469 -1.19 15.75 -21.75
CA SER A 469 -1.12 16.99 -22.51
C SER A 469 -0.07 16.85 -23.62
N PRO A 470 -0.37 17.17 -24.89
CA PRO A 470 0.66 17.27 -25.91
C PRO A 470 1.72 18.26 -25.44
N SER A 471 3.01 17.97 -25.69
CA SER A 471 4.07 18.97 -25.47
C SER A 471 3.66 20.29 -26.13
N ALA A 472 3.88 21.43 -25.45
CA ALA A 472 3.59 22.76 -26.00
C ALA A 472 4.27 22.99 -27.38
N SER A 473 5.37 22.26 -27.66
CA SER A 473 6.05 22.23 -28.96
C SER A 473 5.25 21.58 -30.10
N ASN A 474 4.18 20.85 -29.80
CA ASN A 474 3.33 20.14 -30.76
C ASN A 474 1.93 20.76 -30.89
N MET A 475 1.67 21.89 -30.23
CA MET A 475 0.44 22.66 -30.45
C MET A 475 0.56 23.38 -31.79
N SER A 476 0.05 22.77 -32.86
CA SER A 476 -0.21 23.47 -34.12
C SER A 476 -1.18 24.62 -33.84
N THR A 477 -0.76 25.85 -34.11
CA THR A 477 -1.63 27.04 -34.10
C THR A 477 -2.92 26.75 -34.87
N PRO A 478 -4.10 27.06 -34.31
CA PRO A 478 -5.35 26.98 -35.06
C PRO A 478 -5.24 27.83 -36.33
N LYS A 479 -5.58 27.25 -37.48
CA LYS A 479 -5.72 27.98 -38.75
C LYS A 479 -7.05 28.72 -38.80
#